data_AF-A0A960MSD5-F1
#
_entry.id   AF-A0A960MSD5-F1
#
_cell.length_a   1.000
_cell.length_b   1.000
_cell.length_c   1.000
_cell.angle_alpha   90.00
_cell.angle_beta   90.00
_cell.angle_gamma   90.00
#
_symmetry.space_group_name_H-M   'P 1'
#
loop_
_entity.id
_entity.type
_entity.pdbx_description
1 polymer ?
#
loop_
_entity_poly.entity_id
_entity_poly.type
_entity_poly.pdbx_seq_one_letter_code
_entity_poly.pdbx_strand_id
1 'polypeptide(L)'
;VGEKITKAEYNRRGWAQLDRAKETGEAGVYLFVLNQRYDIDGNVPWNAARLINHSCEPNCEAQIVRGKIWIMALRDIRQGEELFFNYGFDLEDFELHPCGCGANSCVGFIAGEEYWKELKKILKERDKGTGKKAKDAKR
;
A
#
# COMPACT_ATOMS: atom_id res chain seq x y z
N VAL A 1 4.29 -1.43 16.04
CA VAL A 1 3.56 -1.39 17.34
C VAL A 1 2.18 -0.80 17.10
N GLY A 2 1.20 -1.04 17.96
CA GLY A 2 -0.17 -0.55 17.75
C GLY A 2 -1.19 -1.29 18.62
N GLU A 3 -2.47 -1.01 18.39
CA GLU A 3 -3.55 -1.74 19.04
C GLU A 3 -3.72 -3.11 18.38
N LYS A 4 -3.78 -4.17 19.19
CA LYS A 4 -4.04 -5.52 18.68
C LYS A 4 -5.53 -5.74 18.56
N ILE A 5 -6.00 -5.94 17.33
CA ILE A 5 -7.42 -6.02 16.99
C ILE A 5 -7.77 -7.36 16.35
N THR A 6 -9.06 -7.72 16.35
CA THR A 6 -9.56 -8.92 15.66
C THR A 6 -9.73 -8.66 14.16
N LYS A 7 -9.89 -9.74 13.37
CA LYS A 7 -10.20 -9.64 11.93
C LYS A 7 -11.48 -8.85 11.63
N ALA A 8 -12.51 -9.01 12.46
CA ALA A 8 -13.76 -8.28 12.31
C ALA A 8 -13.57 -6.77 12.55
N GLU A 9 -12.80 -6.41 13.58
CA GLU A 9 -12.50 -5.01 13.87
C GLU A 9 -11.55 -4.40 12.82
N TYR A 10 -10.62 -5.18 12.28
CA TYR A 10 -9.78 -4.77 11.14
C TYR A 10 -10.63 -4.31 9.97
N ASN A 11 -11.59 -5.13 9.53
CA ASN A 11 -12.45 -4.77 8.40
C ASN A 11 -13.27 -3.52 8.69
N ARG A 12 -13.89 -3.43 9.87
CA ARG A 12 -14.69 -2.26 10.28
C ARG A 12 -13.86 -0.98 10.27
N ARG A 13 -12.65 -1.01 10.84
CA ARG A 13 -11.75 0.15 10.88
C ARG A 13 -11.22 0.50 9.49
N GLY A 14 -10.92 -0.51 8.66
CA GLY A 14 -10.41 -0.32 7.31
C GLY A 14 -11.37 0.50 6.46
N TRP A 15 -12.65 0.11 6.43
CA TRP A 15 -13.69 0.86 5.73
C TRP A 15 -13.83 2.30 6.25
N ALA A 16 -13.85 2.49 7.57
CA ALA A 16 -13.94 3.82 8.16
C ALA A 16 -12.73 4.71 7.84
N GLN A 17 -11.52 4.16 7.81
CA GLN A 17 -10.30 4.89 7.44
C GLN A 17 -10.31 5.25 5.95
N LEU A 18 -10.72 4.32 5.07
CA LEU A 18 -10.86 4.57 3.63
C LEU A 18 -11.90 5.65 3.33
N ASP A 19 -13.06 5.62 3.99
CA ASP A 19 -14.12 6.62 3.79
C ASP A 19 -13.64 8.01 4.22
N ARG A 20 -13.01 8.11 5.39
CA ARG A 20 -12.38 9.36 5.84
C ARG A 20 -11.31 9.85 4.86
N ALA A 21 -10.49 8.96 4.32
CA ALA A 21 -9.44 9.33 3.36
C ALA A 21 -10.03 9.86 2.05
N LYS A 22 -11.15 9.32 1.58
CA LYS A 22 -11.89 9.86 0.42
C LYS A 22 -12.40 11.28 0.69
N GLU A 23 -12.84 11.57 1.90
CA GLU A 23 -13.35 12.90 2.29
C GLU A 23 -12.25 13.93 2.53
N THR A 24 -11.13 13.51 3.14
CA THR A 24 -10.08 14.42 3.66
C THR A 24 -8.82 14.47 2.80
N GLY A 25 -8.59 13.45 1.98
CA GLY A 25 -7.31 13.23 1.29
C GLY A 25 -6.17 12.78 2.21
N GLU A 26 -6.43 12.47 3.48
CA GLU A 26 -5.44 11.95 4.42
C GLU A 26 -4.96 10.54 4.05
N ALA A 27 -3.82 10.11 4.62
CA ALA A 27 -3.30 8.77 4.43
C ALA A 27 -4.33 7.70 4.86
N GLY A 28 -4.57 6.73 3.97
CA GLY A 28 -5.83 6.00 3.95
C GLY A 28 -5.96 4.80 4.86
N VAL A 29 -4.86 4.10 5.20
CA VAL A 29 -4.93 2.85 5.97
C VAL A 29 -3.67 2.63 6.80
N TYR A 30 -3.84 2.30 8.08
CA TYR A 30 -2.75 1.99 9.04
C TYR A 30 -2.83 0.57 9.61
N LEU A 31 -3.58 -0.31 8.95
CA LEU A 31 -3.87 -1.65 9.44
C LEU A 31 -2.88 -2.66 8.85
N PHE A 32 -2.37 -3.53 9.70
CA PHE A 32 -1.37 -4.54 9.32
C PHE A 32 -1.78 -5.94 9.76
N VAL A 33 -1.68 -6.88 8.83
CA VAL A 33 -1.91 -8.29 9.13
C VAL A 33 -0.81 -8.82 10.04
N LEU A 34 -1.17 -9.46 11.16
CA LEU A 34 -0.18 -10.02 12.09
C LEU A 34 -0.18 -11.55 12.14
N ASN A 35 -1.36 -12.17 12.19
CA ASN A 35 -1.53 -13.62 12.12
C ASN A 35 -2.99 -13.96 11.77
N GLN A 36 -3.35 -15.25 11.82
CA GLN A 36 -4.70 -15.71 11.50
C GLN A 36 -5.80 -15.16 12.43
N ARG A 37 -5.46 -14.78 13.67
CA ARG A 37 -6.44 -14.37 14.69
C ARG A 37 -6.48 -12.86 14.92
N TYR A 38 -5.35 -12.20 14.81
CA TYR A 38 -5.18 -10.81 15.19
C TYR A 38 -4.39 -10.02 14.17
N ASP A 39 -4.66 -8.72 14.14
CA ASP A 39 -4.00 -7.70 13.35
C ASP A 39 -3.58 -6.52 14.24
N ILE A 40 -2.87 -5.57 13.66
CA ILE A 40 -2.40 -4.38 14.35
C ILE A 40 -2.99 -3.14 13.67
N ASP A 41 -3.67 -2.31 14.46
CA ASP A 41 -3.96 -0.93 14.08
C ASP A 41 -2.78 -0.05 14.51
N GLY A 42 -2.02 0.40 13.51
CA GLY A 42 -0.86 1.27 13.68
C GLY A 42 -1.21 2.74 13.86
N ASN A 43 -2.48 3.15 13.76
CA ASN A 43 -2.92 4.55 13.85
C ASN A 43 -2.95 5.07 15.30
N VAL A 44 -1.82 4.98 15.96
CA VAL A 44 -1.62 5.44 17.33
C VAL A 44 -0.46 6.43 17.39
N PRO A 45 -0.51 7.46 18.24
CA PRO A 45 0.47 8.55 18.23
C PRO A 45 1.88 8.11 18.63
N TRP A 46 2.03 6.99 19.36
CA TRP A 46 3.33 6.46 19.78
C TRP A 46 3.99 5.54 18.74
N ASN A 47 3.35 5.26 17.60
CA ASN A 47 3.91 4.42 16.55
C ASN A 47 4.59 5.26 15.46
N ALA A 48 5.88 5.54 15.61
CA ALA A 48 6.64 6.29 14.59
C ALA A 48 6.64 5.59 13.21
N ALA A 49 6.55 4.27 13.16
CA ALA A 49 6.52 3.52 11.90
C ALA A 49 5.30 3.85 11.03
N ARG A 50 4.25 4.46 11.60
CA ARG A 50 3.07 4.92 10.85
C ARG A 50 3.37 6.03 9.83
N LEU A 51 4.55 6.64 9.92
CA LEU A 51 5.00 7.72 9.05
C LEU A 51 5.83 7.23 7.87
N ILE A 52 6.19 5.94 7.82
CA ILE A 52 7.02 5.37 6.77
C ILE A 52 6.15 5.21 5.51
N ASN A 53 6.61 5.80 4.41
CA ASN A 53 5.85 5.86 3.17
C ASN A 53 6.00 4.60 2.31
N HIS A 54 5.12 4.47 1.33
CA HIS A 54 5.22 3.46 0.30
C HIS A 54 6.27 3.83 -0.76
N SER A 55 7.01 2.83 -1.23
CA SER A 55 7.73 2.91 -2.51
C SER A 55 7.64 1.59 -3.26
N CYS A 56 7.63 1.66 -4.59
CA CYS A 56 7.83 0.50 -5.46
C CYS A 56 9.32 0.10 -5.54
N GLU A 57 10.24 0.93 -5.07
CA GLU A 57 11.66 0.61 -4.89
C GLU A 57 12.05 0.89 -3.42
N PRO A 58 11.54 0.09 -2.47
CA PRO A 58 11.75 0.35 -1.06
C PRO A 58 13.18 0.05 -0.61
N ASN A 59 13.60 0.66 0.49
CA ASN A 59 14.86 0.35 1.19
C ASN A 59 14.64 -0.48 2.47
N CYS A 60 13.37 -0.70 2.85
CA CYS A 60 12.96 -1.54 3.96
C CYS A 60 11.84 -2.51 3.55
N GLU A 61 11.64 -3.54 4.36
CA GLU A 61 10.50 -4.45 4.28
C GLU A 61 9.85 -4.66 5.65
N ALA A 62 8.57 -5.01 5.66
CA ALA A 62 7.86 -5.40 6.87
C ALA A 62 7.91 -6.93 7.05
N GLN A 63 8.43 -7.41 8.17
CA GLN A 63 8.42 -8.84 8.50
C GLN A 63 7.79 -9.10 9.87
N ILE A 64 7.14 -10.26 9.99
CA ILE A 64 6.59 -10.73 11.26
C ILE A 64 7.59 -11.65 11.95
N VAL A 65 8.19 -11.19 13.04
CA VAL A 65 9.14 -11.97 13.84
C VAL A 65 8.63 -12.08 15.27
N ARG A 66 8.41 -13.31 15.74
CA ARG A 66 7.92 -13.64 17.10
C ARG A 66 6.65 -12.86 17.47
N GLY A 67 5.69 -12.80 16.55
CA GLY A 67 4.40 -12.15 16.77
C GLY A 67 4.46 -10.62 16.84
N LYS A 68 5.51 -10.01 16.27
CA LYS A 68 5.65 -8.56 16.11
C LYS A 68 6.01 -8.23 14.67
N ILE A 69 5.52 -7.10 14.18
CA ILE A 69 5.90 -6.55 12.88
C ILE A 69 7.13 -5.67 13.07
N TRP A 70 8.18 -5.98 12.32
CA TRP A 70 9.44 -5.25 12.26
C TRP A 70 9.60 -4.65 10.88
N ILE A 71 10.09 -3.41 10.83
CA ILE A 71 10.58 -2.80 9.60
C ILE A 71 12.08 -3.08 9.56
N MET A 72 12.52 -3.87 8.59
CA MET A 72 13.92 -4.29 8.44
C MET A 72 14.51 -3.71 7.17
N ALA A 73 15.75 -3.24 7.25
CA ALA A 73 16.45 -2.67 6.11
C ALA A 73 16.84 -3.79 5.12
N LEU A 74 16.64 -3.53 3.82
CA LEU A 74 17.03 -4.42 2.73
C LEU A 74 18.48 -4.21 2.29
N ARG A 75 19.07 -3.08 2.68
CA ARG A 75 20.45 -2.67 2.41
C ARG A 75 20.89 -1.66 3.47
N ASP A 76 22.16 -1.26 3.43
CA ASP A 76 22.62 -0.13 4.22
C ASP A 76 21.88 1.16 3.83
N ILE A 77 21.46 1.92 4.83
CA ILE A 77 20.67 3.16 4.69
C ILE A 77 21.51 4.33 5.20
N ARG A 78 21.63 5.39 4.39
CA ARG A 78 22.42 6.56 4.78
C ARG A 78 21.65 7.45 5.75
N GLN A 79 22.37 8.19 6.58
CA GLN A 79 21.74 9.19 7.44
C GLN A 79 20.99 10.23 6.60
N GLY A 80 19.74 10.51 6.99
CA GLY A 80 18.87 11.46 6.29
C GLY A 80 18.13 10.87 5.09
N GLU A 81 18.39 9.62 4.72
CA GLU A 81 17.60 8.91 3.72
C GLU A 81 16.21 8.57 4.28
N GLU A 82 15.15 8.86 3.53
CA GLU A 82 13.79 8.48 3.92
C GLU A 82 13.62 6.95 3.86
N LEU A 83 12.88 6.41 4.83
CA LEU A 83 12.57 4.98 4.87
C LEU A 83 11.31 4.72 4.06
N PHE A 84 11.34 3.67 3.25
CA PHE A 84 10.20 3.22 2.46
C PHE A 84 10.05 1.71 2.56
N PHE A 85 8.81 1.23 2.55
CA PHE A 85 8.51 -0.19 2.38
C PHE A 85 7.33 -0.39 1.43
N ASN A 86 7.21 -1.56 0.82
CA ASN A 86 6.01 -1.89 0.06
C ASN A 86 4.86 -2.18 1.05
N TYR A 87 3.71 -1.50 0.89
CA TYR A 87 2.57 -1.67 1.80
C TYR A 87 1.86 -3.02 1.64
N GLY A 88 2.09 -3.75 0.55
CA GLY A 88 1.53 -5.08 0.35
C GLY A 88 0.02 -5.08 0.15
N PHE A 89 -0.54 -4.03 -0.45
CA PHE A 89 -1.97 -3.97 -0.73
C PHE A 89 -2.37 -5.01 -1.78
N ASP A 90 -3.58 -5.55 -1.63
CA ASP A 90 -4.16 -6.44 -2.63
C ASP A 90 -4.51 -5.67 -3.93
N LEU A 91 -4.90 -6.39 -4.97
CA LEU A 91 -5.42 -5.79 -6.19
C LEU A 91 -6.88 -5.34 -6.08
N GLU A 92 -7.60 -5.80 -5.08
CA GLU A 92 -8.95 -5.30 -4.82
C GLU A 92 -8.91 -3.79 -4.60
N ASP A 93 -9.74 -3.06 -5.35
CA ASP A 93 -9.84 -1.60 -5.30
C ASP A 93 -8.50 -0.84 -5.49
N PHE A 94 -7.52 -1.40 -6.21
CA PHE A 94 -6.22 -0.77 -6.44
C PHE A 94 -6.32 0.67 -7.00
N GLU A 95 -7.40 0.97 -7.72
CA GLU A 95 -7.67 2.30 -8.29
C GLU A 95 -7.86 3.39 -7.23
N LEU A 96 -8.25 3.01 -6.00
CA LEU A 96 -8.34 3.92 -4.85
C LEU A 96 -6.97 4.30 -4.28
N HIS A 97 -5.90 3.64 -4.73
CA HIS A 97 -4.56 3.75 -4.17
C HIS A 97 -3.51 4.14 -5.23
N PRO A 98 -3.61 5.32 -5.87
CA PRO A 98 -2.60 5.78 -6.80
C PRO A 98 -1.24 5.94 -6.09
N CYS A 99 -0.17 5.49 -6.75
CA CYS A 99 1.17 5.55 -6.19
C CYS A 99 1.91 6.81 -6.63
N GLY A 100 2.33 7.61 -5.64
CA GLY A 100 3.12 8.83 -5.82
C GLY A 100 4.60 8.70 -5.45
N CYS A 101 5.15 7.48 -5.37
CA CYS A 101 6.48 7.26 -4.76
C CYS A 101 7.67 7.83 -5.56
N GLY A 102 7.49 8.18 -6.84
CA GLY A 102 8.56 8.73 -7.69
C GLY A 102 9.63 7.72 -8.16
N ALA A 103 9.52 6.45 -7.81
CA ALA A 103 10.44 5.39 -8.26
C ALA A 103 10.41 5.20 -9.79
N ASN A 104 11.56 4.91 -10.40
CA ASN A 104 11.65 4.72 -11.86
C ASN A 104 10.88 3.49 -12.33
N SER A 105 10.84 2.44 -11.50
CA SER A 105 10.10 1.21 -11.77
C SER A 105 8.69 1.17 -11.15
N CYS A 106 8.16 2.33 -10.75
CA CYS A 106 6.81 2.47 -10.20
C CYS A 106 5.76 1.82 -11.12
N VAL A 107 4.82 1.11 -10.50
CA VAL A 107 3.74 0.39 -11.20
C VAL A 107 2.43 1.18 -11.29
N GLY A 108 2.42 2.43 -10.81
CA GLY A 108 1.32 3.39 -10.93
C GLY A 108 0.33 3.37 -9.77
N PHE A 109 0.17 2.25 -9.09
CA PHE A 109 -0.73 2.07 -7.94
C PHE A 109 -0.02 1.32 -6.82
N ILE A 110 -0.44 1.55 -5.58
CA ILE A 110 0.09 0.84 -4.40
C ILE A 110 -0.48 -0.57 -4.41
N ALA A 111 0.38 -1.56 -4.63
CA ALA A 111 0.05 -2.98 -4.60
C ALA A 111 1.28 -3.81 -4.20
N GLY A 112 1.03 -4.98 -3.61
CA GLY A 112 2.06 -5.96 -3.30
C GLY A 112 2.85 -6.39 -4.54
N GLU A 113 4.14 -6.69 -4.36
CA GLU A 113 5.06 -7.04 -5.45
C GLU A 113 4.60 -8.29 -6.21
N GLU A 114 3.97 -9.22 -5.50
CA GLU A 114 3.35 -10.43 -6.03
C GLU A 114 2.29 -10.14 -7.10
N TYR A 115 1.65 -8.97 -7.02
CA TYR A 115 0.55 -8.56 -7.88
C TYR A 115 0.96 -7.69 -9.06
N TRP A 116 2.21 -7.23 -9.12
CA TRP A 116 2.65 -6.26 -10.14
C TRP A 116 2.52 -6.77 -11.58
N LYS A 117 2.70 -8.07 -11.81
CA LYS A 117 2.54 -8.67 -13.14
C LYS A 117 1.10 -8.57 -13.63
N GLU A 118 0.15 -8.87 -12.75
CA GLU A 118 -1.28 -8.83 -13.04
C GLU A 118 -1.76 -7.38 -13.19
N LEU A 119 -1.36 -6.48 -12.28
CA LEU A 119 -1.64 -5.05 -12.38
C LEU A 119 -1.20 -4.47 -13.74
N LYS A 120 0.05 -4.77 -14.16
CA LYS A 120 0.57 -4.31 -15.46
C LYS A 120 -0.22 -4.85 -16.64
N LYS A 121 -0.80 -6.05 -16.53
CA LYS A 121 -1.66 -6.63 -17.56
C LYS A 121 -2.99 -5.88 -17.65
N ILE A 122 -3.65 -5.66 -16.51
CA ILE A 122 -4.91 -4.91 -16.40
C ILE A 122 -4.77 -3.52 -17.01
N LEU A 123 -3.72 -2.78 -16.65
CA LEU A 123 -3.47 -1.43 -17.15
C LEU A 123 -3.24 -1.40 -18.68
N LYS A 124 -2.45 -2.34 -19.21
CA LYS A 124 -2.22 -2.46 -20.67
C LYS A 124 -3.50 -2.77 -21.45
N GLU A 125 -4.38 -3.60 -20.90
CA GLU A 125 -5.67 -3.91 -21.53
C GLU A 125 -6.60 -2.69 -21.55
N ARG A 126 -6.60 -1.90 -20.47
CA ARG A 126 -7.33 -0.63 -20.37
C ARG A 126 -6.86 0.39 -21.42
N ASP A 127 -5.55 0.56 -21.56
CA ASP A 127 -4.95 1.52 -22.51
C ASP A 127 -5.24 1.15 -23.97
N LYS A 128 -5.33 -0.16 -24.28
CA LYS A 128 -5.75 -0.62 -25.61
C LYS A 128 -7.22 -0.29 -25.90
N GLY A 129 -8.08 -0.39 -24.88
CA GLY A 129 -9.50 -0.06 -24.98
C GLY A 129 -9.76 1.43 -25.20
N THR A 130 -9.02 2.31 -24.51
CA THR A 130 -9.11 3.77 -24.68
C THR A 130 -8.56 4.22 -26.04
N GLY A 131 -7.43 3.65 -26.47
CA GLY A 131 -6.83 3.94 -27.77
C GLY A 131 -7.68 3.51 -28.98
N LYS A 132 -8.50 2.45 -28.85
CA LYS A 132 -9.44 2.00 -29.89
C LYS A 132 -10.63 2.96 -30.01
N LYS A 133 -11.27 3.33 -28.88
CA LYS A 133 -12.39 4.29 -28.85
C LYS A 133 -12.00 5.66 -29.41
N ALA A 134 -10.78 6.15 -29.13
CA ALA A 134 -10.31 7.43 -29.66
C ALA A 134 -10.04 7.43 -31.18
N LYS A 135 -9.77 6.26 -31.78
CA LYS A 135 -9.61 6.10 -33.25
C LYS A 135 -10.96 5.99 -33.95
N ASP A 136 -11.92 5.32 -33.33
CA ASP A 136 -13.28 5.16 -33.87
C ASP A 136 -14.08 6.49 -33.80
N ALA A 137 -13.82 7.35 -32.82
CA ALA A 137 -14.47 8.67 -32.68
C ALA A 137 -13.90 9.78 -33.59
N LYS A 138 -12.81 9.52 -34.31
CA LYS A 138 -12.17 10.47 -35.26
C LYS A 138 -12.47 10.13 -36.73
N ARG A 139 -13.37 9.20 -36.98
CA ARG A 139 -13.75 8.70 -38.31
C ARG A 139 -15.22 9.03 -38.57
#